data_AF-A0A1G3HQ93-F1
#
_entry.id   AF-A0A1G3HQ93-F1
#
_cell.length_a   1.000
_cell.length_b   1.000
_cell.length_c   1.000
_cell.angle_alpha   90.00
_cell.angle_beta   90.00
_cell.angle_gamma   90.00
#
_symmetry.space_group_name_H-M   'P 1'
#
loop_
_entity.id
_entity.type
_entity.pdbx_description
1 polymer ?
#
loop_
_entity_poly.entity_id
_entity_poly.type
_entity_poly.pdbx_seq_one_letter_code
_entity_poly.pdbx_strand_id
1 'polypeptide(L)'
;MICAVLALAAGPAAFAQPVIPGSTAFCLYEIPVDETGKRRWVNLGIVQYVEATRTELKLYYGGGSFGSGHEAKIQVASLEEAQVVLEKLRQVAAACR
;
A
#
# COMPACT_ATOMS: atom_id res chain seq x y z
N MET A 1 30.11 49.48 -13.51
CA MET A 1 29.81 48.04 -13.58
C MET A 1 28.96 47.69 -12.36
N ILE A 2 27.68 47.40 -12.56
CA ILE A 2 26.76 47.01 -11.48
C ILE A 2 26.57 45.50 -11.62
N CYS A 3 27.13 44.74 -10.68
CA CYS A 3 26.91 43.29 -10.60
C CYS A 3 25.52 43.04 -10.00
N ALA A 4 24.61 42.52 -10.83
CA ALA A 4 23.35 41.95 -10.38
C ALA A 4 23.63 40.57 -9.76
N VAL A 5 23.36 40.42 -8.46
CA VAL A 5 23.37 39.10 -7.80
C VAL A 5 21.97 38.52 -7.93
N LEU A 6 21.82 37.53 -8.81
CA LEU A 6 20.61 36.71 -8.94
C LEU A 6 20.51 35.80 -7.71
N ALA A 7 19.55 36.07 -6.83
CA ALA A 7 19.20 35.16 -5.75
C ALA A 7 18.33 34.02 -6.31
N LEU A 8 18.91 32.83 -6.50
CA LEU A 8 18.14 31.61 -6.73
C LEU A 8 17.41 31.26 -5.43
N ALA A 9 16.09 31.46 -5.42
CA ALA A 9 15.23 30.95 -4.36
C ALA A 9 15.15 29.42 -4.47
N ALA A 10 15.87 28.72 -3.59
CA ALA A 10 15.69 27.29 -3.37
C ALA A 10 14.28 27.05 -2.80
N GLY A 11 13.41 26.37 -3.56
CA GLY A 11 12.12 25.92 -3.06
C GLY A 11 12.30 24.91 -1.90
N PRO A 12 11.29 24.73 -1.04
CA PRO A 12 11.40 23.81 0.07
C PRO A 12 11.59 22.40 -0.48
N ALA A 13 12.76 21.82 -0.22
CA ALA A 13 12.96 20.39 -0.37
C ALA A 13 11.97 19.71 0.57
N ALA A 14 11.02 18.97 0.01
CA ALA A 14 10.20 18.05 0.78
C ALA A 14 11.16 17.00 1.38
N PHE A 15 11.56 17.20 2.63
CA PHE A 15 12.35 16.21 3.35
C PHE A 15 11.49 14.95 3.49
N ALA A 16 11.90 13.87 2.83
CA ALA A 16 11.35 12.56 3.09
C ALA A 16 11.48 12.29 4.60
N GLN A 17 10.36 12.05 5.27
CA GLN A 17 10.38 11.75 6.70
C GLN A 17 11.20 10.48 6.93
N PRO A 18 11.99 10.42 8.01
CA PRO A 18 12.76 9.22 8.33
C PRO A 18 11.79 8.03 8.50
N VAL A 19 12.07 6.93 7.81
CA VAL A 19 11.37 5.65 8.03
C VAL A 19 11.67 5.24 9.47
N ILE A 20 10.67 5.34 10.35
CA ILE A 20 10.80 4.93 11.73
C ILE A 20 10.77 3.40 11.74
N PRO A 21 11.81 2.70 12.21
CA PRO A 21 11.80 1.23 12.30
C PRO A 21 10.58 0.76 13.12
N GLY A 22 9.77 -0.13 12.55
CA GLY A 22 8.50 -0.58 13.15
C GLY A 22 7.28 0.28 12.84
N SER A 23 7.45 1.40 12.12
CA SER A 23 6.34 2.16 11.54
C SER A 23 5.98 1.57 10.17
N THR A 24 4.75 1.08 10.03
CA THR A 24 4.19 0.67 8.74
C THR A 24 3.61 1.85 7.95
N ALA A 25 4.07 3.08 8.24
CA ALA A 25 3.52 4.29 7.65
C ALA A 25 3.64 4.25 6.13
N PHE A 26 2.53 3.90 5.48
CA PHE A 26 2.32 3.84 4.03
C PHE A 26 3.01 2.68 3.28
N CYS A 27 2.89 1.44 3.76
CA CYS A 27 3.24 0.25 2.97
C CYS A 27 2.17 -0.05 1.90
N LEU A 28 2.23 0.63 0.76
CA LEU A 28 1.23 0.50 -0.30
C LEU A 28 1.43 -0.75 -1.15
N TYR A 29 0.35 -1.52 -1.30
CA TYR A 29 0.23 -2.58 -2.27
C TYR A 29 -0.84 -2.23 -3.31
N GLU A 30 -0.49 -2.31 -4.59
CA GLU A 30 -1.45 -2.09 -5.67
C GLU A 30 -2.34 -3.32 -5.84
N ILE A 31 -3.65 -3.13 -5.66
CA ILE A 31 -4.66 -4.14 -5.97
C ILE A 31 -4.78 -4.22 -7.49
N PRO A 32 -4.75 -5.43 -8.09
CA PRO A 32 -4.93 -5.61 -9.52
C PRO A 32 -6.19 -4.89 -10.02
N VAL A 33 -6.07 -4.30 -11.21
CA VAL A 33 -7.10 -3.47 -11.82
C VAL A 33 -8.36 -4.30 -12.06
N ASP A 34 -9.51 -3.77 -11.62
CA ASP A 34 -10.81 -4.37 -11.90
C ASP A 34 -11.31 -3.99 -13.31
N GLU A 35 -12.44 -4.54 -13.72
CA GLU A 35 -13.08 -4.27 -15.01
C GLU A 35 -13.41 -2.79 -15.23
N THR A 36 -13.45 -1.97 -14.17
CA THR A 36 -13.70 -0.52 -14.25
C THR A 36 -12.44 0.29 -14.57
N GLY A 37 -11.28 -0.35 -14.65
CA GLY A 37 -10.00 0.33 -14.90
C GLY A 37 -9.47 1.09 -13.68
N LYS A 38 -10.10 0.97 -12.51
CA LYS A 38 -9.72 1.72 -11.31
C LYS A 38 -8.49 1.10 -10.67
N ARG A 39 -7.42 1.89 -10.55
CA ARG A 39 -6.23 1.54 -9.76
C ARG A 39 -6.48 1.84 -8.29
N ARG A 40 -6.22 0.86 -7.43
CA ARG A 40 -6.45 0.96 -5.98
C ARG A 40 -5.20 0.51 -5.25
N TRP A 41 -4.89 1.18 -4.14
CA TRP A 41 -3.80 0.78 -3.25
C TRP A 41 -4.36 0.55 -1.86
N VAL A 42 -3.87 -0.51 -1.22
CA VAL A 42 -4.15 -0.80 0.18
C VAL A 42 -2.87 -0.61 0.98
N ASN A 43 -2.97 0.03 2.15
CA ASN A 43 -1.85 0.05 3.09
C ASN A 43 -1.82 -1.28 3.85
N LEU A 44 -0.80 -2.10 3.62
CA LEU A 44 -0.65 -3.41 4.29
C LEU A 44 -0.48 -3.28 5.81
N GLY A 45 -0.03 -2.12 6.29
CA GLY A 45 0.12 -1.84 7.71
C GLY A 45 -1.18 -1.79 8.51
N ILE A 46 -2.33 -1.67 7.85
CA ILE A 46 -3.67 -1.61 8.49
C ILE A 46 -4.53 -2.86 8.22
N VAL A 47 -4.00 -3.83 7.46
CA VAL A 47 -4.70 -5.08 7.18
C VAL A 47 -4.71 -5.93 8.45
N GLN A 48 -5.91 -6.35 8.86
CA GLN A 48 -6.14 -7.10 10.09
C GLN A 48 -6.08 -8.61 9.84
N TYR A 49 -6.67 -9.06 8.73
CA TYR A 49 -6.60 -10.46 8.30
C TYR A 49 -6.81 -10.58 6.79
N VAL A 50 -6.43 -11.74 6.25
CA VAL A 50 -6.56 -12.10 4.84
C VAL A 50 -7.30 -13.43 4.74
N GLU A 51 -8.30 -13.51 3.87
CA GLU A 51 -9.01 -14.74 3.52
C GLU A 51 -8.64 -15.14 2.10
N ALA A 52 -8.32 -16.42 1.89
CA ALA A 52 -8.04 -16.97 0.56
C ALA A 52 -9.03 -18.08 0.23
N THR A 53 -9.66 -17.98 -0.93
CA THR A 53 -10.57 -19.00 -1.48
C THR A 53 -10.04 -19.49 -2.82
N ARG A 54 -10.81 -20.32 -3.53
CA ARG A 54 -10.46 -20.80 -4.87
C ARG A 54 -10.63 -19.73 -5.96
N THR A 55 -11.34 -18.64 -5.66
CA THR A 55 -11.74 -17.63 -6.64
C THR A 55 -11.28 -16.23 -6.26
N GLU A 56 -10.95 -15.98 -5.00
CA GLU A 56 -10.59 -14.65 -4.52
C GLU A 56 -9.66 -14.70 -3.32
N LEU A 57 -8.88 -13.63 -3.17
CA LEU A 57 -8.16 -13.27 -1.96
C LEU A 57 -8.71 -11.93 -1.44
N LYS A 58 -9.18 -11.92 -0.19
CA LYS A 58 -9.78 -10.75 0.46
C LYS A 58 -8.87 -10.20 1.55
N LEU A 59 -8.71 -8.89 1.57
CA LEU A 59 -7.95 -8.16 2.59
C LEU A 59 -8.92 -7.32 3.41
N TYR A 60 -8.94 -7.54 4.72
CA TYR A 60 -9.84 -6.86 5.65
C TYR A 60 -9.10 -5.82 6.48
N TYR A 61 -9.62 -4.59 6.54
CA TYR A 61 -9.00 -3.47 7.24
C TYR A 61 -10.04 -2.48 7.79
N GLY A 62 -9.63 -1.60 8.72
CA GLY A 62 -10.48 -0.52 9.23
C GLY A 62 -11.59 -0.90 10.23
N GLY A 63 -11.76 -2.19 10.57
CA GLY A 63 -12.82 -2.69 11.46
C GLY A 63 -12.47 -2.84 12.94
N GLY A 64 -11.74 -1.88 13.53
CA GLY A 64 -11.47 -1.88 14.98
C GLY A 64 -12.72 -1.52 15.82
N SER A 65 -12.55 -1.19 17.11
CA SER A 65 -13.64 -0.89 18.05
C SER A 65 -14.57 0.30 17.70
N PHE A 66 -14.42 0.95 16.54
CA PHE A 66 -15.09 2.21 16.19
C PHE A 66 -15.55 2.37 14.72
N GLY A 67 -15.65 1.33 13.88
CA GLY A 67 -16.05 1.58 12.49
C GLY A 67 -16.42 0.41 11.58
N SER A 68 -17.03 0.76 10.45
CA SER A 68 -17.42 -0.12 9.34
C SER A 68 -16.17 -0.76 8.72
N GLY A 69 -15.98 -2.06 8.90
CA GLY A 69 -14.90 -2.79 8.24
C GLY A 69 -14.93 -2.60 6.73
N HIS A 70 -13.75 -2.48 6.13
CA HIS A 70 -13.56 -2.40 4.69
C HIS A 70 -12.90 -3.67 4.16
N GLU A 71 -13.15 -3.97 2.89
CA GLU A 71 -12.54 -5.08 2.18
C GLU A 71 -11.97 -4.64 0.82
N ALA A 72 -10.83 -5.22 0.46
CA ALA A 72 -10.29 -5.22 -0.89
C ALA A 72 -10.25 -6.66 -1.42
N LYS A 73 -10.60 -6.86 -2.69
CA LYS A 73 -10.67 -8.17 -3.34
C LYS A 73 -9.69 -8.26 -4.48
N ILE A 74 -9.00 -9.39 -4.56
CA ILE A 74 -8.14 -9.78 -5.67
C ILE A 74 -8.73 -11.06 -6.26
N GLN A 75 -9.15 -11.02 -7.53
CA GLN A 75 -9.64 -12.21 -8.21
C GLN A 75 -8.47 -13.16 -8.52
N VAL A 76 -8.68 -14.45 -8.33
CA VAL A 76 -7.71 -15.51 -8.64
C VAL A 76 -8.44 -16.69 -9.28
N ALA A 77 -7.75 -17.46 -10.11
CA ALA A 77 -8.30 -18.64 -10.79
C ALA A 77 -8.19 -19.92 -9.95
N SER A 78 -7.32 -19.94 -8.93
CA SER A 78 -7.14 -21.10 -8.06
C SER A 78 -6.61 -20.75 -6.67
N LEU A 79 -6.62 -21.73 -5.77
CA LEU A 79 -6.05 -21.58 -4.43
C LEU A 79 -4.52 -21.46 -4.49
N GLU A 80 -3.86 -22.13 -5.44
CA GLU A 80 -2.42 -22.01 -5.67
C GLU A 80 -2.06 -20.58 -6.09
N GLU A 81 -2.85 -19.96 -6.97
CA GLU A 81 -2.68 -18.55 -7.33
C GLU A 81 -2.90 -17.63 -6.12
N ALA A 82 -3.91 -17.90 -5.28
CA ALA A 82 -4.10 -17.18 -4.03
C ALA A 82 -2.85 -17.23 -3.13
N GLN A 83 -2.19 -18.38 -3.05
CA GLN A 83 -0.95 -18.54 -2.27
C GLN A 83 0.22 -17.74 -2.87
N VAL A 84 0.34 -17.69 -4.20
CA VAL A 84 1.35 -16.86 -4.87
C VAL A 84 1.13 -15.37 -4.55
N VAL A 85 -0.12 -14.90 -4.60
CA VAL A 85 -0.46 -13.52 -4.24
C VAL A 85 -0.18 -13.25 -2.76
N LEU A 86 -0.54 -14.18 -1.88
CA LEU A 86 -0.28 -14.06 -0.44
C LEU A 86 1.23 -13.97 -0.14
N GLU A 87 2.04 -14.76 -0.83
CA GLU A 87 3.49 -14.72 -0.67
C GLU A 87 4.07 -13.39 -1.14
N LYS A 88 3.56 -12.84 -2.25
CA LYS A 88 3.93 -11.49 -2.70
C LYS A 88 3.55 -10.41 -1.68
N LEU A 89 2.38 -10.50 -1.05
CA LEU A 89 1.96 -9.59 0.02
C LEU A 89 2.94 -9.64 1.20
N ARG A 90 3.37 -10.84 1.61
CA ARG A 90 4.37 -11.02 2.68
C ARG A 90 5.71 -10.39 2.33
N GLN A 91 6.19 -10.60 1.10
CA GLN A 91 7.45 -10.03 0.63
C GLN A 91 7.43 -8.51 0.64
N VAL A 92 6.35 -7.89 0.16
CA VAL A 92 6.16 -6.43 0.21
C VAL A 92 6.12 -5.93 1.65
N ALA A 93 5.33 -6.58 2.51
CA ALA A 93 5.25 -6.20 3.92
C ALA A 93 6.57 -6.38 4.68
N ALA A 94 7.43 -7.32 4.27
CA ALA A 94 8.77 -7.48 4.82
C ALA A 94 9.73 -6.36 4.36
N ALA A 95 9.59 -5.90 3.12
CA ALA A 95 10.41 -4.82 2.55
C ALA A 95 10.05 -3.42 3.07
N CYS A 96 8.85 -3.23 3.63
CA CYS A 96 8.39 -1.96 4.21
C CYS A 96 8.92 -1.67 5.62
N ARG A 97 9.90 -2.44 6.13
CA ARG A 97 10.40 -2.36 7.52
C ARG A 97 11.76 -1.69 7.61
#